data_AF-A0A544VZK4-F1
#
_entry.id   AF-A0A544VZK4-F1
#
_cell.length_a   1.000
_cell.length_b   1.000
_cell.length_c   1.000
_cell.angle_alpha   90.00
_cell.angle_beta   90.00
_cell.angle_gamma   90.00
#
_symmetry.space_group_name_H-M   'P 1'
#
loop_
_entity.id
_entity.type
_entity.pdbx_description
1 polymer ?
#
loop_
_entity_poly.entity_id
_entity_poly.type
_entity_poly.pdbx_seq_one_letter_code
_entity_poly.pdbx_strand_id
1 'polypeptide(L)'
;MTPISPRYRMQFSEPAGYLDFARFGPPSHAVLDTTARLLEKATHAGPATVDELMREETRAKAAAARLCHSDVDHVVLQPHTSLGLLQAAFNAAGGTVLVSAAEFPANTYPWARAEQAGRLTVRRLPGGYVTADRVAEALTDEITIVSVSAVDYRTGYRADLAALREVVGDRILVVDGIQGFGVIEAPWEVADILVVGGQKWLRAGWGTGFAVLSDRALERMDPVLSGWTGARDPGLFDDEIHPADTTAAAWSISNLSPVTSGAFAAGLELVEETGVDVIAAHVAARVAELEEVLLSRGAQIVSARERRAGILAFTMPEHPPEQIGAALTAAGIATTVRPEHIRLSPHVTTSSETVERLGAALLTLTQPRRPDPTPAPVSASGATHDLLASLVPAVHGLAAMLGPGNEVLLHDLSRLPDSIAAIAGDLTHRTVGGPMTDLLLGLIRRGTTQDLINYRTNSPDGRPIRSSTLFLRDADGLAIGCLCVNSLEPEAVSAEVPQREESFPPDVDSLQRFLVDRAIAKVGVQTPEMKKHHKAAVVRELDEAGFFLIRDSVDHVAGQLDVTRYTIYNYLNEVRG
;
A
#
# COMPACT_ATOMS: atom_id res chain seq x y z
N MET A 1 -14.32 -26.99 -15.88
CA MET A 1 -14.41 -25.57 -15.45
C MET A 1 -15.04 -24.79 -16.59
N THR A 2 -16.14 -24.07 -16.34
CA THR A 2 -16.74 -23.15 -17.32
C THR A 2 -15.68 -22.14 -17.75
N PRO A 3 -15.48 -21.87 -19.05
CA PRO A 3 -14.46 -20.92 -19.49
C PRO A 3 -14.86 -19.50 -19.12
N ILE A 4 -13.91 -18.69 -18.67
CA ILE A 4 -14.19 -17.26 -18.46
C ILE A 4 -14.40 -16.55 -19.81
N SER A 5 -15.40 -15.67 -19.85
CA SER A 5 -15.75 -14.93 -21.05
C SER A 5 -14.57 -14.07 -21.55
N PRO A 6 -14.26 -14.08 -22.86
CA PRO A 6 -13.31 -13.14 -23.45
C PRO A 6 -13.66 -11.68 -23.14
N ARG A 7 -14.96 -11.35 -23.08
CA ARG A 7 -15.43 -10.00 -22.73
C ARG A 7 -14.97 -9.57 -21.34
N TYR A 8 -15.01 -10.48 -20.36
CA TYR A 8 -14.51 -10.21 -19.01
C TYR A 8 -12.99 -10.01 -19.02
N ARG A 9 -12.23 -10.88 -19.69
CA ARG A 9 -10.76 -10.75 -19.76
C ARG A 9 -10.32 -9.43 -20.40
N MET A 10 -11.01 -8.99 -21.45
CA MET A 10 -10.72 -7.72 -22.13
C MET A 10 -10.98 -6.48 -21.27
N GLN A 11 -11.62 -6.62 -20.10
CA GLN A 11 -11.80 -5.51 -19.17
C GLN A 11 -10.54 -5.14 -18.41
N PHE A 12 -9.45 -5.89 -18.57
CA PHE A 12 -8.32 -5.83 -17.67
C PHE A 12 -7.01 -5.84 -18.45
N SER A 13 -6.05 -5.02 -18.01
CA SER A 13 -4.78 -4.78 -18.70
C SER A 13 -3.58 -4.70 -17.74
N GLU A 14 -3.69 -5.28 -16.54
CA GLU A 14 -2.60 -5.33 -15.58
C GLU A 14 -1.37 -6.06 -16.16
N PRO A 15 -0.16 -5.62 -15.80
CA PRO A 15 1.07 -6.23 -16.29
C PRO A 15 1.24 -7.66 -15.79
N ALA A 16 1.92 -8.48 -16.58
CA ALA A 16 2.42 -9.78 -16.12
C ALA A 16 3.31 -9.60 -14.89
N GLY A 17 3.13 -10.45 -13.87
CA GLY A 17 3.81 -10.32 -12.57
C GLY A 17 2.91 -9.80 -11.45
N TYR A 18 1.70 -9.32 -11.72
CA TYR A 18 0.83 -8.81 -10.66
C TYR A 18 0.15 -9.93 -9.85
N LEU A 19 0.54 -10.09 -8.58
CA LEU A 19 0.03 -11.09 -7.63
C LEU A 19 -0.38 -10.45 -6.30
N ASP A 20 -0.82 -9.18 -6.30
CA ASP A 20 -1.16 -8.43 -5.07
C ASP A 20 -2.64 -7.99 -4.99
N PHE A 21 -3.55 -8.77 -5.62
CA PHE A 21 -4.99 -8.47 -5.66
C PHE A 21 -5.68 -8.38 -4.28
N ALA A 22 -5.13 -9.05 -3.26
CA ALA A 22 -5.62 -8.97 -1.88
C ALA A 22 -5.20 -7.67 -1.17
N ARG A 23 -4.35 -6.85 -1.78
CA ARG A 23 -4.02 -5.49 -1.36
C ARG A 23 -4.83 -4.47 -2.16
N PHE A 24 -4.83 -4.61 -3.49
CA PHE A 24 -5.55 -3.75 -4.41
C PHE A 24 -5.86 -4.50 -5.71
N GLY A 25 -7.08 -4.39 -6.22
CA GLY A 25 -7.44 -4.93 -7.52
C GLY A 25 -7.52 -3.80 -8.54
N PRO A 26 -6.59 -3.74 -9.53
CA PRO A 26 -6.62 -2.73 -10.58
C PRO A 26 -8.01 -2.66 -11.25
N PRO A 27 -8.63 -1.49 -11.39
CA PRO A 27 -10.00 -1.40 -11.89
C PRO A 27 -10.17 -1.93 -13.32
N SER A 28 -11.39 -2.32 -13.67
CA SER A 28 -11.74 -2.65 -15.06
C SER A 28 -11.79 -1.42 -15.96
N HIS A 29 -11.67 -1.63 -17.28
CA HIS A 29 -11.97 -0.61 -18.28
C HIS A 29 -13.41 -0.10 -18.15
N ALA A 30 -14.40 -0.96 -17.87
CA ALA A 30 -15.77 -0.52 -17.58
C ALA A 30 -15.87 0.45 -16.40
N VAL A 31 -15.09 0.22 -15.32
CA VAL A 31 -15.02 1.13 -14.17
C VAL A 31 -14.38 2.46 -14.57
N LEU A 32 -13.28 2.42 -15.32
CA LEU A 32 -12.59 3.61 -15.83
C LEU A 32 -13.50 4.45 -16.75
N ASP A 33 -14.13 3.81 -17.73
CA ASP A 33 -15.01 4.45 -18.71
C ASP A 33 -16.24 5.06 -18.02
N THR A 34 -16.83 4.34 -17.05
CA THR A 34 -17.95 4.86 -16.26
C THR A 34 -17.55 6.09 -15.44
N THR A 35 -16.37 6.04 -14.83
CA THR A 35 -15.82 7.17 -14.06
C THR A 35 -15.63 8.40 -14.95
N ALA A 36 -14.97 8.23 -16.11
CA ALA A 36 -14.72 9.32 -17.06
C ALA A 36 -16.03 9.92 -17.59
N ARG A 37 -16.98 9.07 -18.01
CA ARG A 37 -18.30 9.47 -18.51
C ARG A 37 -19.09 10.26 -17.47
N LEU A 38 -19.09 9.84 -16.21
CA LEU A 38 -19.85 10.52 -15.15
C LEU A 38 -19.23 11.86 -14.77
N LEU A 39 -17.89 11.96 -14.77
CA LEU A 39 -17.21 13.24 -14.57
C LEU A 39 -17.49 14.20 -15.73
N GLU A 40 -17.40 13.74 -16.98
CA GLU A 40 -17.76 14.53 -18.15
C GLU A 40 -19.22 15.01 -18.08
N LYS A 41 -20.13 14.11 -17.70
CA LYS A 41 -21.54 14.45 -17.49
C LYS A 41 -21.74 15.54 -16.44
N ALA A 42 -21.00 15.49 -15.32
CA ALA A 42 -21.07 16.50 -14.28
C ALA A 42 -20.71 17.91 -14.79
N THR A 43 -19.87 18.03 -15.82
CA THR A 43 -19.51 19.33 -16.42
C THR A 43 -20.66 20.02 -17.16
N HIS A 44 -21.71 19.27 -17.54
CA HIS A 44 -22.84 19.83 -18.28
C HIS A 44 -23.68 20.80 -17.43
N ALA A 45 -23.76 20.57 -16.11
CA ALA A 45 -24.46 21.42 -15.14
C ALA A 45 -25.91 21.81 -15.53
N GLY A 46 -26.60 20.97 -16.31
CA GLY A 46 -28.01 21.15 -16.66
C GLY A 46 -28.97 20.79 -15.52
N PRO A 47 -30.25 21.19 -15.60
CA PRO A 47 -31.22 21.06 -14.49
C PRO A 47 -31.40 19.64 -13.94
N ALA A 48 -31.30 18.60 -14.80
CA ALA A 48 -31.45 17.20 -14.41
C ALA A 48 -30.13 16.50 -14.07
N THR A 49 -28.99 17.19 -14.19
CA THR A 49 -27.65 16.55 -14.13
C THR A 49 -27.42 15.87 -12.78
N VAL A 50 -27.75 16.54 -11.68
CA VAL A 50 -27.56 16.01 -10.33
C VAL A 50 -28.43 14.77 -10.12
N ASP A 51 -29.73 14.84 -10.43
CA ASP A 51 -30.65 13.69 -10.30
C ASP A 51 -30.20 12.49 -11.14
N GLU A 52 -29.69 12.75 -12.35
CA GLU A 52 -29.17 11.71 -13.22
C GLU A 52 -27.88 11.07 -12.69
N LEU A 53 -27.01 11.85 -12.05
CA LEU A 53 -25.81 11.35 -11.40
C LEU A 53 -26.15 10.54 -10.14
N MET A 54 -27.08 11.03 -9.32
CA MET A 54 -27.47 10.38 -8.06
C MET A 54 -28.16 9.03 -8.28
N ARG A 55 -28.76 8.78 -9.45
CA ARG A 55 -29.29 7.45 -9.81
C ARG A 55 -28.23 6.33 -9.85
N GLU A 56 -26.94 6.67 -9.97
CA GLU A 56 -25.87 5.68 -9.95
C GLU A 56 -25.74 4.99 -8.58
N GLU A 57 -26.16 5.65 -7.49
CA GLU A 57 -26.28 5.01 -6.17
C GLU A 57 -27.32 3.90 -6.18
N THR A 58 -28.52 4.17 -6.70
CA THR A 58 -29.58 3.16 -6.83
C THR A 58 -29.13 1.97 -7.68
N ARG A 59 -28.40 2.23 -8.78
CA ARG A 59 -27.84 1.19 -9.64
C ARG A 59 -26.85 0.29 -8.88
N ALA A 60 -25.92 0.89 -8.13
CA ALA A 60 -24.96 0.13 -7.33
C ALA A 60 -25.64 -0.67 -6.22
N LYS A 61 -26.60 -0.08 -5.50
CA LYS A 61 -27.40 -0.79 -4.48
C LYS A 61 -28.12 -1.99 -5.07
N ALA A 62 -28.75 -1.85 -6.23
CA ALA A 62 -29.46 -2.93 -6.89
C ALA A 62 -28.51 -4.08 -7.30
N ALA A 63 -27.32 -3.77 -7.81
CA ALA A 63 -26.32 -4.78 -8.15
C ALA A 63 -25.79 -5.52 -6.90
N ALA A 64 -25.51 -4.79 -5.82
CA ALA A 64 -25.11 -5.38 -4.54
C ALA A 64 -26.21 -6.28 -3.95
N ALA A 65 -27.47 -5.84 -3.97
CA ALA A 65 -28.60 -6.62 -3.50
C ALA A 65 -28.72 -7.97 -4.22
N ARG A 66 -28.61 -7.99 -5.56
CA ARG A 66 -28.67 -9.24 -6.35
C ARG A 66 -27.53 -10.20 -6.01
N LEU A 67 -26.30 -9.69 -5.89
CA LEU A 67 -25.12 -10.49 -5.53
C LEU A 67 -25.16 -11.03 -4.09
N CYS A 68 -25.88 -10.36 -3.19
CA CYS A 68 -26.08 -10.77 -1.80
C CYS A 68 -27.36 -11.58 -1.57
N HIS A 69 -28.16 -11.85 -2.61
CA HIS A 69 -29.50 -12.45 -2.49
C HIS A 69 -30.40 -11.70 -1.49
N SER A 70 -30.35 -10.37 -1.53
CA SER A 70 -31.10 -9.45 -0.67
C SER A 70 -31.88 -8.44 -1.52
N ASP A 71 -32.40 -7.38 -0.90
CA ASP A 71 -33.10 -6.28 -1.55
C ASP A 71 -32.42 -4.94 -1.25
N VAL A 72 -32.89 -3.87 -1.89
CA VAL A 72 -32.29 -2.54 -1.79
C VAL A 72 -32.57 -1.82 -0.47
N ASP A 73 -33.55 -2.27 0.31
CA ASP A 73 -33.86 -1.72 1.63
C ASP A 73 -32.85 -2.24 2.65
N HIS A 74 -32.34 -3.45 2.47
CA HIS A 74 -31.29 -4.02 3.31
C HIS A 74 -29.87 -3.58 2.94
N VAL A 75 -29.68 -2.80 1.86
CA VAL A 75 -28.37 -2.37 1.36
C VAL A 75 -28.14 -0.88 1.56
N VAL A 76 -26.94 -0.53 2.04
CA VAL A 76 -26.44 0.85 2.10
C VAL A 76 -25.05 0.92 1.51
N LEU A 77 -24.76 1.92 0.67
CA LEU A 77 -23.41 2.10 0.14
C LEU A 77 -22.48 2.66 1.20
N GLN A 78 -21.20 2.28 1.10
CA GLN A 78 -20.14 2.68 2.02
C GLN A 78 -18.90 3.04 1.21
N PRO A 79 -18.11 4.05 1.61
CA PRO A 79 -16.89 4.41 0.89
C PRO A 79 -15.79 3.35 1.03
N HIS A 80 -15.86 2.50 2.08
CA HIS A 80 -14.91 1.42 2.34
C HIS A 80 -15.35 0.58 3.55
N THR A 81 -14.85 -0.67 3.63
CA THR A 81 -15.13 -1.61 4.74
C THR A 81 -14.90 -1.02 6.12
N SER A 82 -13.87 -0.20 6.31
CA SER A 82 -13.55 0.38 7.61
C SER A 82 -14.68 1.25 8.18
N LEU A 83 -15.49 1.91 7.34
CA LEU A 83 -16.61 2.73 7.83
C LEU A 83 -17.78 1.84 8.22
N GLY A 84 -18.13 0.85 7.40
CA GLY A 84 -19.19 -0.10 7.73
C GLY A 84 -18.92 -0.88 9.02
N LEU A 85 -17.66 -1.29 9.25
CA LEU A 85 -17.27 -1.94 10.51
C LEU A 85 -17.26 -0.97 11.70
N LEU A 86 -16.91 0.31 11.47
CA LEU A 86 -17.03 1.35 12.48
C LEU A 86 -18.49 1.58 12.88
N GLN A 87 -19.39 1.62 11.90
CA GLN A 87 -20.83 1.71 12.15
C GLN A 87 -21.35 0.48 12.87
N ALA A 88 -20.96 -0.74 12.47
CA ALA A 88 -21.33 -1.96 13.18
C ALA A 88 -20.92 -1.92 14.66
N ALA A 89 -19.75 -1.37 14.98
CA ALA A 89 -19.28 -1.23 16.35
C ALA A 89 -20.01 -0.14 17.15
N PHE A 90 -20.19 1.05 16.58
CA PHE A 90 -20.83 2.17 17.28
C PHE A 90 -22.35 2.06 17.38
N ASN A 91 -22.96 1.41 16.39
CA ASN A 91 -24.40 1.17 16.33
C ASN A 91 -24.83 -0.05 17.15
N ALA A 92 -23.91 -0.74 17.81
CA ALA A 92 -24.26 -1.80 18.75
C ALA A 92 -25.09 -1.22 19.91
N ALA A 93 -26.18 -1.90 20.28
CA ALA A 93 -27.04 -1.53 21.41
C ALA A 93 -26.48 -1.95 22.79
N GLY A 94 -25.15 -2.09 22.91
CA GLY A 94 -24.48 -2.60 24.11
C GLY A 94 -24.09 -4.08 24.06
N GLY A 95 -23.69 -4.60 25.22
CA GLY A 95 -23.24 -5.97 25.41
C GLY A 95 -21.74 -6.19 25.15
N THR A 96 -21.37 -7.42 24.83
CA THR A 96 -19.98 -7.82 24.58
C THR A 96 -19.81 -8.30 23.14
N VAL A 97 -18.82 -7.77 22.44
CA VAL A 97 -18.39 -8.31 21.14
C VAL A 97 -17.27 -9.33 21.33
N LEU A 98 -17.39 -10.48 20.69
CA LEU A 98 -16.30 -11.42 20.49
C LEU A 98 -15.65 -11.15 19.12
N VAL A 99 -14.36 -10.82 19.13
CA VAL A 99 -13.58 -10.55 17.91
C VAL A 99 -12.18 -11.12 18.04
N SER A 100 -11.62 -11.71 16.98
CA SER A 100 -10.27 -12.25 17.06
C SER A 100 -9.22 -11.15 17.11
N ALA A 101 -8.20 -11.33 17.96
CA ALA A 101 -7.01 -10.47 17.98
C ALA A 101 -6.20 -10.55 16.67
N ALA A 102 -6.46 -11.56 15.84
CA ALA A 102 -5.82 -11.80 14.55
C ALA A 102 -6.57 -11.17 13.36
N GLU A 103 -7.73 -10.55 13.59
CA GLU A 103 -8.47 -9.81 12.56
C GLU A 103 -7.64 -8.66 11.96
N PHE A 104 -7.95 -8.27 10.73
CA PHE A 104 -7.32 -7.10 10.12
C PHE A 104 -7.64 -5.85 10.97
N PRO A 105 -6.75 -4.83 11.06
CA PRO A 105 -6.99 -3.63 11.85
C PRO A 105 -8.36 -2.95 11.65
N ALA A 106 -8.90 -2.96 10.42
CA ALA A 106 -10.23 -2.42 10.15
C ALA A 106 -11.36 -3.16 10.90
N ASN A 107 -11.13 -4.38 11.37
CA ASN A 107 -12.05 -5.18 12.18
C ASN A 107 -11.56 -5.41 13.63
N THR A 108 -10.61 -4.61 14.12
CA THR A 108 -10.23 -4.59 15.55
C THR A 108 -10.30 -3.21 16.16
N TYR A 109 -9.88 -2.18 15.42
CA TYR A 109 -9.92 -0.79 15.88
C TYR A 109 -11.35 -0.29 16.14
N PRO A 110 -12.36 -0.53 15.26
CA PRO A 110 -13.74 -0.14 15.54
C PRO A 110 -14.25 -0.55 16.91
N TRP A 111 -14.10 -1.83 17.25
CA TRP A 111 -14.54 -2.40 18.51
C TRP A 111 -13.81 -1.80 19.71
N ALA A 112 -12.49 -1.61 19.59
CA ALA A 112 -11.71 -0.94 20.62
C ALA A 112 -12.12 0.53 20.83
N ARG A 113 -12.47 1.25 19.76
CA ARG A 113 -12.97 2.63 19.87
C ARG A 113 -14.38 2.70 20.46
N ALA A 114 -15.25 1.77 20.10
CA ALA A 114 -16.60 1.67 20.67
C ALA A 114 -16.54 1.34 22.18
N GLU A 115 -15.63 0.47 22.60
CA GLU A 115 -15.36 0.20 24.03
C GLU A 115 -14.84 1.42 24.77
N GLN A 116 -13.86 2.14 24.21
CA GLN A 116 -13.36 3.40 24.77
C GLN A 116 -14.45 4.47 24.90
N ALA A 117 -15.42 4.47 23.98
CA ALA A 117 -16.59 5.35 24.02
C ALA A 117 -17.69 4.86 24.97
N GLY A 118 -17.51 3.73 25.66
CA GLY A 118 -18.49 3.17 26.59
C GLY A 118 -19.73 2.57 25.92
N ARG A 119 -19.67 2.25 24.62
CA ARG A 119 -20.81 1.69 23.86
C ARG A 119 -20.99 0.18 24.08
N LEU A 120 -19.90 -0.56 24.25
CA LEU A 120 -19.88 -2.01 24.42
C LEU A 120 -18.60 -2.45 25.15
N THR A 121 -18.43 -3.74 25.38
CA THR A 121 -17.17 -4.33 25.86
C THR A 121 -16.58 -5.30 24.83
N VAL A 122 -15.26 -5.45 24.80
CA VAL A 122 -14.56 -6.30 23.83
C VAL A 122 -13.95 -7.52 24.50
N ARG A 123 -14.38 -8.69 24.05
CA ARG A 123 -13.71 -9.97 24.33
C ARG A 123 -12.89 -10.40 23.14
N ARG A 124 -11.59 -10.61 23.34
CA ARG A 124 -10.68 -11.03 22.28
C ARG A 124 -10.56 -12.55 22.22
N LEU A 125 -10.85 -13.13 21.06
CA LEU A 125 -10.45 -14.51 20.77
C LEU A 125 -8.92 -14.51 20.50
N PRO A 126 -8.13 -15.39 21.13
CA PRO A 126 -6.70 -15.51 20.85
C PRO A 126 -6.41 -15.77 19.37
N GLY A 127 -5.19 -15.50 18.94
CA GLY A 127 -4.77 -15.64 17.54
C GLY A 127 -5.01 -17.02 16.92
N GLY A 128 -4.87 -17.10 15.60
CA GLY A 128 -5.13 -18.30 14.80
C GLY A 128 -6.40 -18.15 13.95
N TYR A 129 -6.83 -19.25 13.32
CA TYR A 129 -8.05 -19.24 12.51
C TYR A 129 -9.30 -19.15 13.38
N VAL A 130 -10.29 -18.41 12.90
CA VAL A 130 -11.61 -18.33 13.52
C VAL A 130 -12.45 -19.50 13.02
N THR A 131 -12.62 -20.51 13.86
CA THR A 131 -13.44 -21.71 13.58
C THR A 131 -14.69 -21.72 14.46
N ALA A 132 -15.72 -22.45 14.03
CA ALA A 132 -16.96 -22.59 14.79
C ALA A 132 -16.69 -23.12 16.22
N ASP A 133 -15.84 -24.15 16.36
CA ASP A 133 -15.49 -24.72 17.68
C ASP A 133 -14.85 -23.69 18.60
N ARG A 134 -13.88 -22.91 18.10
CA ARG A 134 -13.20 -21.89 18.90
C ARG A 134 -14.14 -20.75 19.31
N VAL A 135 -15.09 -20.41 18.44
CA VAL A 135 -16.13 -19.45 18.77
C VAL A 135 -17.05 -20.04 19.84
N ALA A 136 -17.51 -21.29 19.68
CA ALA A 136 -18.39 -21.97 20.63
C ALA A 136 -17.79 -22.03 22.03
N GLU A 137 -16.51 -22.40 22.14
CA GLU A 137 -15.77 -22.44 23.41
C GLU A 137 -15.62 -21.06 24.06
N ALA A 138 -15.58 -19.99 23.27
CA ALA A 138 -15.39 -18.63 23.75
C ALA A 138 -16.70 -17.90 24.06
N LEU A 139 -17.83 -18.39 23.55
CA LEU A 139 -19.15 -17.79 23.75
C LEU A 139 -19.59 -17.87 25.21
N THR A 140 -20.23 -16.80 25.65
CA THR A 140 -20.90 -16.67 26.95
C THR A 140 -22.22 -15.93 26.77
N ASP A 141 -23.03 -15.84 27.81
CA ASP A 141 -24.33 -15.16 27.76
C ASP A 141 -24.19 -13.63 27.61
N GLU A 142 -23.05 -13.05 28.00
CA GLU A 142 -22.78 -11.62 27.83
C GLU A 142 -22.37 -11.25 26.39
N ILE A 143 -21.96 -12.23 25.58
CA ILE A 143 -21.60 -12.00 24.18
C ILE A 143 -22.88 -11.82 23.36
N THR A 144 -23.03 -10.65 22.76
CA THR A 144 -24.19 -10.27 21.93
C THR A 144 -23.82 -10.16 20.45
N ILE A 145 -22.54 -9.98 20.14
CA ILE A 145 -22.01 -9.79 18.79
C ILE A 145 -20.79 -10.67 18.58
N VAL A 146 -20.68 -11.30 17.40
CA VAL A 146 -19.45 -11.95 16.94
C VAL A 146 -19.03 -11.29 15.63
N SER A 147 -17.79 -10.80 15.56
CA SER A 147 -17.22 -10.23 14.34
C SER A 147 -16.11 -11.10 13.77
N VAL A 148 -16.16 -11.37 12.47
CA VAL A 148 -15.25 -12.27 11.77
C VAL A 148 -14.97 -11.81 10.34
N SER A 149 -13.72 -11.92 9.89
CA SER A 149 -13.41 -11.85 8.45
C SER A 149 -13.82 -13.16 7.76
N ALA A 150 -14.60 -13.08 6.68
CA ALA A 150 -14.95 -14.25 5.86
C ALA A 150 -13.70 -14.94 5.30
N VAL A 151 -12.66 -14.16 5.02
CA VAL A 151 -11.35 -14.65 4.57
C VAL A 151 -10.24 -13.94 5.34
N ASP A 152 -9.38 -14.72 6.00
CA ASP A 152 -8.20 -14.22 6.70
C ASP A 152 -7.24 -13.50 5.74
N TYR A 153 -6.95 -12.23 6.00
CA TYR A 153 -6.13 -11.40 5.10
C TYR A 153 -4.66 -11.84 4.98
N ARG A 154 -4.17 -12.64 5.93
CA ARG A 154 -2.77 -13.09 6.01
C ARG A 154 -2.61 -14.37 5.20
N THR A 155 -3.51 -15.32 5.42
CA THR A 155 -3.37 -16.71 4.96
C THR A 155 -4.39 -17.14 3.92
N GLY A 156 -5.46 -16.37 3.71
CA GLY A 156 -6.55 -16.80 2.83
C GLY A 156 -7.45 -17.88 3.41
N TYR A 157 -7.35 -18.17 4.71
CA TYR A 157 -8.26 -19.10 5.37
C TYR A 157 -9.70 -18.59 5.27
N ARG A 158 -10.58 -19.39 4.67
CA ARG A 158 -12.01 -19.12 4.51
C ARG A 158 -12.77 -19.63 5.73
N ALA A 159 -13.37 -18.72 6.48
CA ALA A 159 -14.23 -19.05 7.61
C ALA A 159 -15.45 -19.85 7.15
N ASP A 160 -15.91 -20.80 7.96
CA ASP A 160 -17.18 -21.50 7.72
C ASP A 160 -18.34 -20.65 8.22
N LEU A 161 -18.90 -19.80 7.35
CA LEU A 161 -19.96 -18.88 7.77
C LEU A 161 -21.23 -19.63 8.21
N ALA A 162 -21.54 -20.78 7.61
CA ALA A 162 -22.70 -21.59 8.00
C ALA A 162 -22.52 -22.20 9.40
N ALA A 163 -21.37 -22.85 9.65
CA ALA A 163 -21.08 -23.41 10.97
C ALA A 163 -20.93 -22.32 12.05
N LEU A 164 -20.39 -21.15 11.69
CA LEU A 164 -20.35 -20.00 12.58
C LEU A 164 -21.76 -19.52 12.92
N ARG A 165 -22.67 -19.41 11.93
CA ARG A 165 -24.06 -19.02 12.18
C ARG A 165 -24.74 -19.96 13.17
N GLU A 166 -24.55 -21.27 13.03
CA GLU A 166 -25.11 -22.29 13.94
C GLU A 166 -24.68 -22.05 15.39
N VAL A 167 -23.39 -21.84 15.61
CA VAL A 167 -22.82 -21.61 16.95
C VAL A 167 -23.20 -20.24 17.52
N VAL A 168 -23.22 -19.19 16.68
CA VAL A 168 -23.53 -17.82 17.11
C VAL A 168 -25.01 -17.68 17.51
N GLY A 169 -25.90 -18.51 16.93
CA GLY A 169 -27.31 -18.60 17.33
C GLY A 169 -28.08 -17.33 17.00
N ASP A 170 -28.73 -16.71 17.99
CA ASP A 170 -29.49 -15.46 17.81
C ASP A 170 -28.67 -14.17 18.01
N ARG A 171 -27.36 -14.28 18.29
CA ARG A 171 -26.46 -13.11 18.41
C ARG A 171 -26.20 -12.48 17.04
N ILE A 172 -25.79 -11.22 17.03
CA ILE A 172 -25.42 -10.53 15.78
C ILE A 172 -24.10 -11.09 15.25
N LEU A 173 -24.10 -11.57 14.01
CA LEU A 173 -22.91 -11.98 13.27
C LEU A 173 -22.51 -10.87 12.28
N VAL A 174 -21.37 -10.23 12.54
CA VAL A 174 -20.76 -9.25 11.65
C VAL A 174 -19.69 -9.93 10.81
N VAL A 175 -19.78 -9.79 9.49
CA VAL A 175 -18.87 -10.41 8.54
C VAL A 175 -18.15 -9.34 7.72
N ASP A 176 -16.82 -9.31 7.82
CA ASP A 176 -15.98 -8.58 6.87
C ASP A 176 -15.76 -9.44 5.61
N GLY A 177 -16.41 -9.04 4.51
CA GLY A 177 -16.36 -9.73 3.23
C GLY A 177 -15.23 -9.26 2.30
N ILE A 178 -14.38 -8.32 2.71
CA ILE A 178 -13.43 -7.62 1.82
C ILE A 178 -12.42 -8.52 1.12
N GLN A 179 -12.14 -9.72 1.64
CA GLN A 179 -11.19 -10.66 1.06
C GLN A 179 -11.83 -11.84 0.30
N GLY A 180 -13.16 -11.88 0.19
CA GLY A 180 -13.86 -13.00 -0.45
C GLY A 180 -15.02 -12.62 -1.35
N PHE A 181 -15.71 -11.51 -1.07
CA PHE A 181 -16.91 -11.15 -1.81
C PHE A 181 -16.63 -10.97 -3.32
N GLY A 182 -17.43 -11.64 -4.15
CA GLY A 182 -17.29 -11.68 -5.61
C GLY A 182 -16.27 -12.67 -6.16
N VAL A 183 -15.49 -13.35 -5.30
CA VAL A 183 -14.44 -14.31 -5.72
C VAL A 183 -14.46 -15.64 -4.95
N ILE A 184 -15.37 -15.79 -3.99
CA ILE A 184 -15.69 -17.07 -3.36
C ILE A 184 -17.20 -17.27 -3.33
N GLU A 185 -17.63 -18.52 -3.39
CA GLU A 185 -18.97 -18.91 -2.96
C GLU A 185 -18.98 -19.05 -1.44
N ALA A 186 -19.89 -18.31 -0.81
CA ALA A 186 -20.17 -18.33 0.63
C ALA A 186 -21.64 -17.93 0.86
N PRO A 187 -22.28 -18.44 1.93
CA PRO A 187 -23.66 -18.08 2.27
C PRO A 187 -23.68 -16.72 2.97
N TRP A 188 -23.56 -15.64 2.20
CA TRP A 188 -23.43 -14.27 2.70
C TRP A 188 -24.62 -13.83 3.56
N GLU A 189 -25.80 -14.37 3.29
CA GLU A 189 -27.08 -14.10 3.97
C GLU A 189 -27.13 -14.55 5.43
N VAL A 190 -26.17 -15.37 5.88
CA VAL A 190 -26.09 -15.76 7.31
C VAL A 190 -25.53 -14.65 8.19
N ALA A 191 -24.85 -13.66 7.58
CA ALA A 191 -24.38 -12.47 8.28
C ALA A 191 -25.58 -11.58 8.62
N ASP A 192 -25.65 -11.13 9.87
CA ASP A 192 -26.62 -10.09 10.23
C ASP A 192 -26.16 -8.73 9.71
N ILE A 193 -24.84 -8.53 9.60
CA ILE A 193 -24.19 -7.35 9.05
C ILE A 193 -23.04 -7.82 8.17
N LEU A 194 -23.16 -7.69 6.85
CA LEU A 194 -22.09 -7.95 5.90
C LEU A 194 -21.48 -6.61 5.45
N VAL A 195 -20.16 -6.47 5.51
CA VAL A 195 -19.47 -5.27 5.05
C VAL A 195 -18.46 -5.61 3.95
N VAL A 196 -18.52 -4.91 2.82
CA VAL A 196 -17.69 -5.16 1.64
C VAL A 196 -17.12 -3.84 1.09
N GLY A 197 -15.91 -3.88 0.56
CA GLY A 197 -15.28 -2.78 -0.16
C GLY A 197 -14.90 -3.21 -1.59
N GLY A 198 -14.95 -2.29 -2.53
CA GLY A 198 -14.78 -2.57 -3.95
C GLY A 198 -13.34 -2.54 -4.47
N GLN A 199 -12.39 -2.02 -3.71
CA GLN A 199 -11.02 -1.73 -4.16
C GLN A 199 -10.11 -2.97 -4.32
N LYS A 200 -10.57 -4.15 -3.92
CA LYS A 200 -9.80 -5.41 -4.00
C LYS A 200 -10.40 -6.32 -5.07
N TRP A 201 -11.06 -7.39 -4.64
CA TRP A 201 -11.51 -8.48 -5.52
C TRP A 201 -12.58 -8.08 -6.53
N LEU A 202 -13.42 -7.11 -6.19
CA LEU A 202 -14.42 -6.52 -7.07
C LEU A 202 -13.82 -5.55 -8.10
N ARG A 203 -12.56 -5.13 -7.92
CA ARG A 203 -11.81 -4.28 -8.86
C ARG A 203 -12.60 -3.04 -9.29
N ALA A 204 -13.24 -2.39 -8.33
CA ALA A 204 -14.11 -1.23 -8.53
C ALA A 204 -13.48 0.11 -8.12
N GLY A 205 -12.20 0.09 -7.71
CA GLY A 205 -11.48 1.29 -7.27
C GLY A 205 -11.77 1.71 -5.82
N TRP A 206 -11.10 2.76 -5.36
CA TRP A 206 -11.22 3.29 -4.00
C TRP A 206 -12.52 4.10 -3.83
N GLY A 207 -12.98 4.24 -2.59
CA GLY A 207 -14.21 4.99 -2.30
C GLY A 207 -15.48 4.22 -2.66
N THR A 208 -15.41 2.88 -2.75
CA THR A 208 -16.50 1.99 -3.13
C THR A 208 -16.68 0.87 -2.12
N GLY A 209 -17.92 0.48 -1.86
CA GLY A 209 -18.28 -0.50 -0.84
C GLY A 209 -19.76 -0.45 -0.48
N PHE A 210 -20.22 -1.40 0.33
CA PHE A 210 -21.56 -1.44 0.87
C PHE A 210 -21.59 -2.17 2.22
N ALA A 211 -22.69 -2.01 2.93
CA ALA A 211 -23.11 -2.93 3.98
C ALA A 211 -24.50 -3.50 3.65
N VAL A 212 -24.71 -4.76 4.03
CA VAL A 212 -26.04 -5.39 4.07
C VAL A 212 -26.40 -5.60 5.53
N LEU A 213 -27.63 -5.25 5.89
CA LEU A 213 -28.20 -5.52 7.21
C LEU A 213 -29.30 -6.57 7.04
N SER A 214 -29.41 -7.51 7.97
CA SER A 214 -30.58 -8.38 8.10
C SER A 214 -31.71 -7.66 8.86
N ASP A 215 -32.93 -8.20 8.80
CA ASP A 215 -34.03 -7.77 9.69
C ASP A 215 -33.60 -7.75 11.16
N ARG A 216 -32.87 -8.78 11.60
CA ARG A 216 -32.35 -8.88 12.97
C ARG A 216 -31.42 -7.72 13.32
N ALA A 217 -30.58 -7.27 12.38
CA ALA A 217 -29.71 -6.12 12.58
C ALA A 217 -30.50 -4.80 12.55
N LEU A 218 -31.46 -4.64 11.65
CA LEU A 218 -32.32 -3.45 11.60
C LEU A 218 -33.14 -3.27 12.88
N GLU A 219 -33.60 -4.37 13.49
CA GLU A 219 -34.36 -4.35 14.74
C GLU A 219 -33.51 -4.08 15.99
N ARG A 220 -32.26 -4.59 16.02
CA ARG A 220 -31.44 -4.66 17.25
C ARG A 220 -30.29 -3.67 17.31
N MET A 221 -29.94 -3.04 16.19
CA MET A 221 -28.87 -2.04 16.15
C MET A 221 -29.47 -0.63 16.31
N ASP A 222 -28.72 0.25 16.97
CA ASP A 222 -29.07 1.63 17.24
C ASP A 222 -28.25 2.53 16.29
N PRO A 223 -28.81 3.11 15.21
CA PRO A 223 -28.07 3.82 14.16
C PRO A 223 -27.52 5.19 14.61
N VAL A 224 -26.69 5.22 15.65
CA VAL A 224 -26.09 6.43 16.24
C VAL A 224 -25.13 7.10 15.27
N LEU A 225 -24.32 6.31 14.57
CA LEU A 225 -23.41 6.83 13.55
C LEU A 225 -24.16 6.95 12.21
N SER A 226 -25.12 7.89 12.17
CA SER A 226 -25.98 8.22 11.03
C SER A 226 -25.97 9.74 10.77
N GLY A 227 -26.43 10.17 9.60
CA GLY A 227 -26.52 11.58 9.22
C GLY A 227 -27.81 11.89 8.47
N TRP A 228 -27.90 13.08 7.86
CA TRP A 228 -29.17 13.60 7.32
C TRP A 228 -29.78 12.70 6.23
N THR A 229 -28.95 12.02 5.43
CA THR A 229 -29.42 11.06 4.41
C THR A 229 -29.95 9.75 4.99
N GLY A 230 -29.69 9.47 6.26
CA GLY A 230 -30.19 8.27 6.95
C GLY A 230 -31.46 8.51 7.76
N ALA A 231 -32.03 9.71 7.71
CA ALA A 231 -33.34 9.99 8.27
C ALA A 231 -34.48 9.50 7.36
N ARG A 232 -35.67 9.28 7.91
CA ARG A 232 -36.87 8.78 7.20
C ARG A 232 -37.35 9.70 6.07
N ASP A 233 -37.05 10.99 6.13
CA ASP A 233 -37.42 11.99 5.12
C ASP A 233 -36.25 12.95 4.85
N PRO A 234 -35.17 12.51 4.18
CA PRO A 234 -33.92 13.27 4.08
C PRO A 234 -34.04 14.55 3.25
N GLY A 235 -35.11 14.69 2.46
CA GLY A 235 -35.40 15.90 1.67
C GLY A 235 -36.27 16.95 2.38
N LEU A 236 -36.70 16.68 3.61
CA LEU A 236 -37.54 17.59 4.38
C LEU A 236 -36.67 18.52 5.25
N PHE A 237 -36.56 19.78 4.82
CA PHE A 237 -35.80 20.82 5.51
C PHE A 237 -36.74 21.74 6.31
N ASP A 238 -37.19 21.27 7.48
CA ASP A 238 -38.22 21.90 8.32
C ASP A 238 -37.73 22.25 9.75
N ASP A 239 -36.41 22.35 9.94
CA ASP A 239 -35.73 22.65 11.20
C ASP A 239 -35.90 21.59 12.32
N GLU A 240 -36.48 20.43 12.01
CA GLU A 240 -36.64 19.30 12.93
C GLU A 240 -35.59 18.20 12.71
N ILE A 241 -35.30 17.41 13.76
CA ILE A 241 -34.47 16.20 13.65
C ILE A 241 -35.39 15.01 13.40
N HIS A 242 -35.39 14.52 12.17
CA HIS A 242 -36.20 13.37 11.77
C HIS A 242 -35.64 12.05 12.33
N PRO A 243 -36.51 11.09 12.69
CA PRO A 243 -36.08 9.76 13.09
C PRO A 243 -35.23 9.09 12.01
N ALA A 244 -34.34 8.19 12.43
CA ALA A 244 -33.63 7.31 11.52
C ALA A 244 -34.62 6.51 10.65
N ASP A 245 -34.20 6.22 9.43
CA ASP A 245 -34.94 5.35 8.53
C ASP A 245 -35.10 3.94 9.12
N THR A 246 -36.06 3.16 8.62
CA THR A 246 -36.28 1.77 9.07
C THR A 246 -35.50 0.74 8.25
N THR A 247 -34.90 1.17 7.15
CA THR A 247 -34.09 0.36 6.24
C THR A 247 -32.60 0.58 6.53
N ALA A 248 -31.72 -0.10 5.79
CA ALA A 248 -30.28 0.11 5.88
C ALA A 248 -29.85 1.54 5.52
N ALA A 249 -30.71 2.33 4.86
CA ALA A 249 -30.50 3.76 4.67
C ALA A 249 -30.22 4.49 5.99
N ALA A 250 -30.71 3.97 7.13
CA ALA A 250 -30.41 4.49 8.47
C ALA A 250 -28.91 4.60 8.78
N TRP A 251 -28.05 3.86 8.07
CA TRP A 251 -26.58 3.95 8.19
C TRP A 251 -25.95 4.93 7.21
N SER A 252 -26.73 5.68 6.42
CA SER A 252 -26.20 6.71 5.53
C SER A 252 -25.88 7.99 6.29
N ILE A 253 -24.66 8.51 6.11
CA ILE A 253 -24.21 9.76 6.77
C ILE A 253 -24.46 10.98 5.88
N SER A 254 -24.11 10.88 4.60
CA SER A 254 -24.32 11.91 3.59
C SER A 254 -24.31 11.26 2.21
N ASN A 255 -24.69 12.01 1.17
CA ASN A 255 -24.58 11.56 -0.20
C ASN A 255 -23.13 11.19 -0.53
N LEU A 256 -22.94 9.98 -1.04
CA LEU A 256 -21.64 9.55 -1.58
C LEU A 256 -21.39 10.19 -2.94
N SER A 257 -20.16 10.08 -3.44
CA SER A 257 -19.85 10.53 -4.78
C SER A 257 -20.65 9.69 -5.80
N PRO A 258 -21.48 10.32 -6.67
CA PRO A 258 -22.19 9.58 -7.71
C PRO A 258 -21.23 8.96 -8.72
N VAL A 259 -20.04 9.54 -8.90
CA VAL A 259 -18.99 9.01 -9.77
C VAL A 259 -18.45 7.68 -9.21
N THR A 260 -18.13 7.63 -7.91
CA THR A 260 -17.65 6.38 -7.29
C THR A 260 -18.78 5.36 -7.16
N SER A 261 -20.02 5.81 -6.97
CA SER A 261 -21.20 4.92 -6.98
C SER A 261 -21.40 4.26 -8.35
N GLY A 262 -21.29 5.02 -9.45
CA GLY A 262 -21.38 4.45 -10.79
C GLY A 262 -20.19 3.55 -11.16
N ALA A 263 -18.98 3.92 -10.75
CA ALA A 263 -17.81 3.05 -10.82
C ALA A 263 -18.06 1.73 -10.08
N PHE A 264 -18.66 1.80 -8.89
CA PHE A 264 -18.96 0.60 -8.12
C PHE A 264 -20.01 -0.29 -8.78
N ALA A 265 -21.09 0.32 -9.29
CA ALA A 265 -22.11 -0.39 -10.06
C ALA A 265 -21.50 -1.16 -11.23
N ALA A 266 -20.62 -0.53 -12.02
CA ALA A 266 -19.96 -1.17 -13.15
C ALA A 266 -19.08 -2.37 -12.72
N GLY A 267 -18.39 -2.27 -11.58
CA GLY A 267 -17.60 -3.37 -11.03
C GLY A 267 -18.47 -4.55 -10.57
N LEU A 268 -19.55 -4.27 -9.85
CA LEU A 268 -20.50 -5.28 -9.35
C LEU A 268 -21.21 -5.99 -10.51
N GLU A 269 -21.72 -5.24 -11.48
CA GLU A 269 -22.40 -5.80 -12.67
C GLU A 269 -21.46 -6.67 -13.49
N LEU A 270 -20.17 -6.33 -13.61
CA LEU A 270 -19.20 -7.17 -14.31
C LEU A 270 -18.98 -8.53 -13.60
N VAL A 271 -18.99 -8.53 -12.26
CA VAL A 271 -18.93 -9.76 -11.47
C VAL A 271 -20.21 -10.58 -11.63
N GLU A 272 -21.37 -9.92 -11.57
CA GLU A 272 -22.68 -10.54 -11.77
C GLU A 272 -22.82 -11.18 -13.16
N GLU A 273 -22.49 -10.44 -14.23
CA GLU A 273 -22.53 -10.92 -15.62
C GLU A 273 -21.65 -12.15 -15.84
N THR A 274 -20.54 -12.26 -15.10
CA THR A 274 -19.57 -13.35 -15.26
C THR A 274 -19.90 -14.58 -14.43
N GLY A 275 -20.56 -14.38 -13.28
CA GLY A 275 -20.84 -15.42 -12.29
C GLY A 275 -19.72 -15.57 -11.27
N VAL A 276 -20.08 -15.51 -9.98
CA VAL A 276 -19.14 -15.66 -8.85
C VAL A 276 -18.54 -17.06 -8.82
N ASP A 277 -19.33 -18.09 -9.14
CA ASP A 277 -18.89 -19.49 -9.27
C ASP A 277 -17.78 -19.65 -10.33
N VAL A 278 -17.96 -19.02 -11.49
CA VAL A 278 -16.96 -19.03 -12.57
C VAL A 278 -15.69 -18.33 -12.14
N ILE A 279 -15.79 -17.15 -11.53
CA ILE A 279 -14.64 -16.39 -11.03
C ILE A 279 -13.91 -17.20 -9.96
N ALA A 280 -14.63 -17.72 -8.96
CA ALA A 280 -14.08 -18.50 -7.86
C ALA A 280 -13.32 -19.74 -8.35
N ALA A 281 -13.90 -20.49 -9.29
CA ALA A 281 -13.25 -21.67 -9.86
C ALA A 281 -11.91 -21.34 -10.54
N HIS A 282 -11.84 -20.22 -11.27
CA HIS A 282 -10.59 -19.80 -11.92
C HIS A 282 -9.56 -19.28 -10.93
N VAL A 283 -9.97 -18.49 -9.94
CA VAL A 283 -9.05 -18.03 -8.87
C VAL A 283 -8.46 -19.23 -8.15
N ALA A 284 -9.28 -20.23 -7.81
CA ALA A 284 -8.82 -21.47 -7.19
C ALA A 284 -7.82 -22.23 -8.08
N ALA A 285 -8.09 -22.31 -9.39
CA ALA A 285 -7.16 -22.93 -10.35
C ALA A 285 -5.81 -22.19 -10.41
N ARG A 286 -5.82 -20.85 -10.43
CA ARG A 286 -4.58 -20.05 -10.40
C ARG A 286 -3.81 -20.25 -9.09
N VAL A 287 -4.51 -20.31 -7.96
CA VAL A 287 -3.88 -20.61 -6.65
C VAL A 287 -3.24 -22.00 -6.65
N ALA A 288 -3.89 -23.01 -7.23
CA ALA A 288 -3.34 -24.36 -7.34
C ALA A 288 -2.07 -24.41 -8.21
N GLU A 289 -2.07 -23.72 -9.36
CA GLU A 289 -0.89 -23.60 -10.23
C GLU A 289 0.29 -22.91 -9.52
N LEU A 290 0.03 -21.82 -8.81
CA LEU A 290 1.07 -21.14 -8.03
C LEU A 290 1.59 -22.04 -6.91
N GLU A 291 0.72 -22.76 -6.20
CA GLU A 291 1.13 -23.70 -5.15
C GLU A 291 2.03 -24.81 -5.70
N GLU A 292 1.72 -25.38 -6.86
CA GLU A 292 2.56 -26.39 -7.51
C GLU A 292 3.97 -25.83 -7.80
N VAL A 293 4.04 -24.63 -8.36
CA VAL A 293 5.32 -23.95 -8.61
C VAL A 293 6.08 -23.72 -7.31
N LEU A 294 5.42 -23.18 -6.27
CA LEU A 294 6.03 -22.95 -4.97
C LEU A 294 6.63 -24.23 -4.37
N LEU A 295 5.86 -25.33 -4.37
CA LEU A 295 6.31 -26.62 -3.84
C LEU A 295 7.47 -27.20 -4.65
N SER A 296 7.43 -27.07 -5.98
CA SER A 296 8.53 -27.51 -6.87
C SER A 296 9.84 -26.75 -6.61
N ARG A 297 9.78 -25.60 -5.94
CA ARG A 297 10.92 -24.76 -5.54
C ARG A 297 11.25 -24.84 -4.05
N GLY A 298 10.70 -25.84 -3.34
CA GLY A 298 11.02 -26.07 -1.92
C GLY A 298 10.38 -25.08 -0.94
N ALA A 299 9.37 -24.32 -1.38
CA ALA A 299 8.60 -23.47 -0.48
C ALA A 299 7.70 -24.29 0.46
N GLN A 300 7.45 -23.73 1.64
CA GLN A 300 6.50 -24.23 2.62
C GLN A 300 5.25 -23.36 2.61
N ILE A 301 4.09 -23.99 2.41
CA ILE A 301 2.82 -23.26 2.33
C ILE A 301 2.27 -23.01 3.74
N VAL A 302 2.05 -21.73 4.06
CA VAL A 302 1.46 -21.27 5.32
C VAL A 302 -0.06 -21.31 5.26
N SER A 303 -0.64 -21.05 4.08
CA SER A 303 -2.09 -21.10 3.86
C SER A 303 -2.66 -22.51 4.05
N ALA A 304 -3.73 -22.63 4.83
CA ALA A 304 -4.53 -23.84 4.92
C ALA A 304 -4.95 -24.33 3.51
N ARG A 305 -4.87 -25.64 3.27
CA ARG A 305 -5.22 -26.24 1.97
C ARG A 305 -6.72 -26.47 1.82
N GLU A 306 -7.40 -26.90 2.87
CA GLU A 306 -8.81 -27.34 2.80
C GLU A 306 -9.83 -26.19 2.69
N ARG A 307 -9.50 -25.01 3.23
CA ARG A 307 -10.37 -23.83 3.24
C ARG A 307 -9.64 -22.60 2.73
N ARG A 308 -9.12 -22.68 1.50
CA ARG A 308 -8.38 -21.57 0.90
C ARG A 308 -9.26 -20.73 -0.01
N ALA A 309 -9.13 -19.41 0.10
CA ALA A 309 -9.64 -18.43 -0.85
C ALA A 309 -8.55 -18.04 -1.87
N GLY A 310 -8.61 -16.82 -2.42
CA GLY A 310 -7.65 -16.31 -3.40
C GLY A 310 -6.28 -15.90 -2.86
N ILE A 311 -5.97 -16.12 -1.58
CA ILE A 311 -4.68 -15.74 -0.96
C ILE A 311 -3.84 -17.00 -0.71
N LEU A 312 -2.57 -16.93 -1.10
CA LEU A 312 -1.57 -17.98 -0.92
C LEU A 312 -0.33 -17.41 -0.23
N ALA A 313 -0.15 -17.79 1.03
CA ALA A 313 0.99 -17.42 1.86
C ALA A 313 2.02 -18.56 1.92
N PHE A 314 3.30 -18.23 1.78
CA PHE A 314 4.38 -19.20 1.83
C PHE A 314 5.65 -18.62 2.46
N THR A 315 6.51 -19.53 2.92
CA THR A 315 7.88 -19.27 3.32
C THR A 315 8.82 -20.15 2.49
N MET A 316 10.12 -19.85 2.50
CA MET A 316 11.14 -20.77 1.99
C MET A 316 12.18 -20.98 3.09
N PRO A 317 12.54 -22.23 3.41
CA PRO A 317 13.63 -22.50 4.34
C PRO A 317 14.90 -21.75 3.94
N GLU A 318 15.65 -21.27 4.93
CA GLU A 318 16.95 -20.58 4.74
C GLU A 318 16.88 -19.21 4.02
N HIS A 319 15.69 -18.77 3.58
CA HIS A 319 15.48 -17.49 2.92
C HIS A 319 14.49 -16.62 3.69
N PRO A 320 14.93 -15.54 4.35
CA PRO A 320 14.02 -14.63 5.03
C PRO A 320 13.06 -13.97 4.02
N PRO A 321 11.80 -13.68 4.39
CA PRO A 321 10.78 -13.12 3.49
C PRO A 321 11.22 -11.86 2.74
N GLU A 322 12.05 -11.01 3.36
CA GLU A 322 12.62 -9.81 2.72
C GLU A 322 13.49 -10.16 1.50
N GLN A 323 14.33 -11.20 1.61
CA GLN A 323 15.17 -11.67 0.51
C GLN A 323 14.31 -12.24 -0.62
N ILE A 324 13.29 -13.03 -0.27
CA ILE A 324 12.35 -13.58 -1.27
C ILE A 324 11.62 -12.43 -1.97
N GLY A 325 11.12 -11.46 -1.21
CA GLY A 325 10.42 -10.28 -1.72
C GLY A 325 11.28 -9.44 -2.67
N ALA A 326 12.56 -9.25 -2.33
CA ALA A 326 13.51 -8.55 -3.19
C ALA A 326 13.74 -9.30 -4.52
N ALA A 327 13.90 -10.63 -4.48
CA ALA A 327 14.06 -11.44 -5.68
C ALA A 327 12.81 -11.42 -6.57
N LEU A 328 11.61 -11.49 -5.98
CA LEU A 328 10.34 -11.37 -6.70
C LEU A 328 10.19 -9.98 -7.32
N THR A 329 10.52 -8.92 -6.58
CA THR A 329 10.47 -7.53 -7.08
C THR A 329 11.43 -7.34 -8.25
N ALA A 330 12.66 -7.85 -8.15
CA ALA A 330 13.65 -7.79 -9.24
C ALA A 330 13.19 -8.56 -10.50
N ALA A 331 12.32 -9.56 -10.34
CA ALA A 331 11.68 -10.28 -11.45
C ALA A 331 10.39 -9.60 -11.96
N GLY A 332 10.04 -8.41 -11.46
CA GLY A 332 8.83 -7.67 -11.82
C GLY A 332 7.55 -8.26 -11.23
N ILE A 333 7.63 -9.02 -10.13
CA ILE A 333 6.49 -9.69 -9.50
C ILE A 333 6.03 -8.89 -8.27
N ALA A 334 4.84 -8.30 -8.38
CA ALA A 334 4.23 -7.52 -7.30
C ALA A 334 3.53 -8.46 -6.30
N THR A 335 3.96 -8.42 -5.04
CA THR A 335 3.44 -9.26 -3.95
C THR A 335 3.43 -8.49 -2.63
N THR A 336 2.73 -9.02 -1.63
CA THR A 336 2.84 -8.50 -0.26
C THR A 336 3.93 -9.27 0.49
N VAL A 337 4.94 -8.55 0.96
CA VAL A 337 5.98 -9.07 1.87
C VAL A 337 5.57 -8.80 3.31
N ARG A 338 5.57 -9.83 4.15
CA ARG A 338 5.38 -9.71 5.61
C ARG A 338 6.60 -10.28 6.32
N PRO A 339 6.88 -9.86 7.57
CA PRO A 339 7.98 -10.42 8.36
C PRO A 339 7.92 -11.95 8.46
N GLU A 340 6.71 -12.52 8.47
CA GLU A 340 6.48 -13.95 8.71
C GLU A 340 6.43 -14.78 7.40
N HIS A 341 6.05 -14.18 6.27
CA HIS A 341 5.78 -14.89 5.01
C HIS A 341 5.63 -13.95 3.80
N ILE A 342 5.73 -14.51 2.60
CA ILE A 342 5.30 -13.86 1.36
C ILE A 342 3.83 -14.21 1.10
N ARG A 343 3.05 -13.24 0.65
CA ARG A 343 1.65 -13.41 0.28
C ARG A 343 1.44 -13.10 -1.19
N LEU A 344 1.02 -14.13 -1.92
CA LEU A 344 0.53 -14.06 -3.29
C LEU A 344 -1.00 -14.03 -3.27
N SER A 345 -1.58 -13.31 -4.21
CA SER A 345 -3.02 -13.25 -4.41
C SER A 345 -3.29 -13.06 -5.90
N PRO A 346 -3.46 -14.15 -6.67
CA PRO A 346 -3.82 -14.06 -8.09
C PRO A 346 -5.28 -13.66 -8.28
N HIS A 347 -5.64 -13.33 -9.52
CA HIS A 347 -7.02 -13.21 -9.98
C HIS A 347 -7.20 -14.03 -11.26
N VAL A 348 -8.39 -14.06 -11.85
CA VAL A 348 -8.68 -14.84 -13.06
C VAL A 348 -7.81 -14.43 -14.26
N THR A 349 -7.35 -13.19 -14.27
CA THR A 349 -6.50 -12.58 -15.29
C THR A 349 -5.00 -12.86 -15.10
N THR A 350 -4.61 -13.52 -14.00
CA THR A 350 -3.21 -13.90 -13.78
C THR A 350 -2.74 -14.83 -14.90
N SER A 351 -1.77 -14.35 -15.69
CA SER A 351 -1.27 -15.05 -16.87
C SER A 351 -0.36 -16.24 -16.52
N SER A 352 -0.27 -17.22 -17.42
CA SER A 352 0.72 -18.29 -17.32
C SER A 352 2.15 -17.75 -17.28
N GLU A 353 2.43 -16.67 -18.01
CA GLU A 353 3.70 -15.95 -17.95
C GLU A 353 4.04 -15.48 -16.53
N THR A 354 3.05 -15.02 -15.75
CA THR A 354 3.25 -14.65 -14.35
C THR A 354 3.66 -15.85 -13.48
N VAL A 355 3.04 -17.00 -13.73
CA VAL A 355 3.37 -18.27 -13.05
C VAL A 355 4.79 -18.73 -13.39
N GLU A 356 5.19 -18.63 -14.66
CA GLU A 356 6.55 -18.94 -15.13
C GLU A 356 7.59 -18.01 -14.53
N ARG A 357 7.33 -16.69 -14.52
CA ARG A 357 8.20 -15.69 -13.89
C ARG A 357 8.40 -15.97 -12.41
N LEU A 358 7.35 -16.35 -11.67
CA LEU A 358 7.47 -16.78 -10.27
C LEU A 358 8.40 -17.98 -10.13
N GLY A 359 8.20 -19.01 -10.94
CA GLY A 359 9.02 -20.21 -10.92
C GLY A 359 10.49 -19.93 -11.23
N ALA A 360 10.78 -19.00 -12.15
CA ALA A 360 12.14 -18.58 -12.49
C ALA A 360 12.78 -17.76 -11.37
N ALA A 361 12.04 -16.80 -10.79
CA ALA A 361 12.54 -15.96 -9.70
C ALA A 361 12.96 -16.80 -8.48
N LEU A 362 12.12 -17.76 -8.07
CA LEU A 362 12.42 -18.64 -6.93
C LEU A 362 13.55 -19.63 -7.22
N LEU A 363 13.77 -20.00 -8.48
CA LEU A 363 14.91 -20.83 -8.87
C LEU A 363 16.24 -20.13 -8.59
N THR A 364 16.31 -18.80 -8.76
CA THR A 364 17.53 -18.03 -8.46
C THR A 364 17.94 -18.09 -6.98
N LEU A 365 16.99 -18.34 -6.09
CA LEU A 365 17.24 -18.47 -4.65
C LEU A 365 17.74 -19.86 -4.26
N THR A 366 17.33 -20.90 -4.97
CA THR A 366 17.54 -22.32 -4.60
C THR A 366 18.74 -22.95 -5.29
N GLN A 367 19.33 -22.31 -6.30
CA GLN A 367 20.57 -22.78 -6.91
C GLN A 367 21.77 -22.48 -6.00
N PRO A 368 22.75 -23.41 -5.87
CA PRO A 368 23.95 -23.17 -5.09
C PRO A 368 24.64 -21.92 -5.61
N ARG A 369 24.69 -20.90 -4.77
CA ARG A 369 25.47 -19.71 -5.03
C ARG A 369 26.91 -20.16 -5.27
N ARG A 370 27.41 -20.00 -6.51
CA ARG A 370 28.84 -19.73 -6.70
C ARG A 370 29.17 -18.60 -5.72
N PRO A 371 30.33 -18.63 -5.03
CA PRO A 371 30.65 -17.57 -4.07
C PRO A 371 30.54 -16.24 -4.80
N ASP A 372 29.46 -15.52 -4.50
CA ASP A 372 29.27 -14.20 -5.07
C ASP A 372 30.28 -13.29 -4.39
N PRO A 373 30.90 -12.39 -5.14
CA PRO A 373 31.70 -11.34 -4.54
C PRO A 373 30.83 -10.58 -3.54
N THR A 374 31.47 -10.09 -2.48
CA THR A 374 31.04 -8.99 -1.60
C THR A 374 29.99 -8.09 -2.29
N PRO A 375 28.86 -7.73 -1.63
CA PRO A 375 27.75 -7.04 -2.29
C PRO A 375 28.26 -5.83 -3.07
N ALA A 376 28.25 -5.98 -4.39
CA ALA A 376 28.56 -4.90 -5.30
C ALA A 376 27.38 -3.91 -5.27
N PRO A 377 27.66 -2.59 -5.35
CA PRO A 377 26.60 -1.61 -5.54
C PRO A 377 25.75 -2.01 -6.74
N VAL A 378 24.44 -1.81 -6.63
CA VAL A 378 23.41 -2.11 -7.63
C VAL A 378 23.98 -1.87 -9.02
N SER A 379 24.34 -2.92 -9.77
CA SER A 379 24.77 -2.70 -11.15
C SER A 379 23.52 -2.34 -11.94
N ALA A 380 23.41 -1.07 -12.31
CA ALA A 380 22.72 -0.66 -13.51
C ALA A 380 22.99 -1.71 -14.59
N SER A 381 21.93 -2.22 -15.24
CA SER A 381 22.11 -3.02 -16.44
C SER A 381 23.07 -2.28 -17.39
N GLY A 382 23.83 -2.99 -18.24
CA GLY A 382 24.65 -2.34 -19.26
C GLY A 382 23.86 -1.29 -20.05
N ALA A 383 22.57 -1.56 -20.30
CA ALA A 383 21.63 -0.64 -20.94
C ALA A 383 21.34 0.65 -20.14
N THR A 384 21.25 0.60 -18.81
CA THR A 384 21.06 1.79 -17.96
C THR A 384 22.31 2.66 -17.96
N HIS A 385 23.49 2.04 -17.89
CA HIS A 385 24.75 2.76 -18.01
C HIS A 385 24.92 3.38 -19.40
N ASP A 386 24.57 2.64 -20.46
CA ASP A 386 24.59 3.12 -21.84
C ASP A 386 23.61 4.28 -22.06
N LEU A 387 22.44 4.24 -21.43
CA LEU A 387 21.46 5.32 -21.48
C LEU A 387 22.01 6.60 -20.82
N LEU A 388 22.56 6.51 -19.61
CA LEU A 388 23.14 7.67 -18.95
C LEU A 388 24.39 8.18 -19.69
N ALA A 389 25.22 7.27 -20.22
CA ALA A 389 26.36 7.63 -21.06
C ALA A 389 25.91 8.40 -22.33
N SER A 390 24.75 8.07 -22.90
CA SER A 390 24.18 8.79 -24.04
C SER A 390 23.78 10.24 -23.73
N LEU A 391 23.61 10.58 -22.45
CA LEU A 391 23.28 11.95 -21.99
C LEU A 391 24.51 12.80 -21.69
N VAL A 392 25.72 12.25 -21.71
CA VAL A 392 26.98 13.00 -21.50
C VAL A 392 27.13 14.17 -22.49
N PRO A 393 26.85 14.04 -23.80
CA PRO A 393 26.87 15.18 -24.72
C PRO A 393 25.88 16.30 -24.34
N ALA A 394 24.73 15.95 -23.75
CA ALA A 394 23.74 16.93 -23.31
C ALA A 394 24.26 17.74 -22.11
N VAL A 395 24.99 17.12 -21.17
CA VAL A 395 25.65 17.83 -20.07
C VAL A 395 26.59 18.92 -20.59
N HIS A 396 27.47 18.57 -21.53
CA HIS A 396 28.40 19.53 -22.12
C HIS A 396 27.70 20.60 -22.96
N GLY A 397 26.69 20.22 -23.75
CA GLY A 397 25.91 21.16 -24.57
C GLY A 397 25.13 22.17 -23.74
N LEU A 398 24.47 21.72 -22.66
CA LEU A 398 23.74 22.58 -21.74
C LEU A 398 24.68 23.54 -21.00
N ALA A 399 25.81 23.06 -20.48
CA ALA A 399 26.78 23.93 -19.82
C ALA A 399 27.37 24.98 -20.78
N ALA A 400 27.69 24.59 -22.03
CA ALA A 400 28.16 25.51 -23.05
C ALA A 400 27.12 26.58 -23.42
N MET A 401 25.83 26.21 -23.46
CA MET A 401 24.74 27.13 -23.74
C MET A 401 24.46 28.09 -22.58
N LEU A 402 24.54 27.62 -21.33
CA LEU A 402 24.35 28.43 -20.14
C LEU A 402 25.52 29.41 -19.92
N GLY A 403 26.72 29.04 -20.39
CA GLY A 403 27.91 29.89 -20.33
C GLY A 403 28.59 29.91 -18.95
N PRO A 404 29.61 30.78 -18.77
CA PRO A 404 30.42 30.83 -17.56
C PRO A 404 29.59 31.08 -16.28
N GLY A 405 30.04 30.50 -15.16
CA GLY A 405 29.31 30.59 -13.87
C GLY A 405 28.17 29.58 -13.73
N ASN A 406 28.06 28.62 -14.65
CA ASN A 406 27.11 27.52 -14.58
C ASN A 406 27.85 26.18 -14.58
N GLU A 407 27.25 25.20 -13.93
CA GLU A 407 27.73 23.83 -13.85
C GLU A 407 26.57 22.87 -14.05
N VAL A 408 26.76 21.88 -14.92
CA VAL A 408 25.78 20.81 -15.17
C VAL A 408 26.42 19.48 -14.81
N LEU A 409 25.72 18.65 -14.04
CA LEU A 409 26.19 17.34 -13.62
C LEU A 409 25.18 16.27 -13.96
N LEU A 410 25.69 15.10 -14.30
CA LEU A 410 24.91 13.89 -14.42
C LEU A 410 25.39 12.89 -13.38
N HIS A 411 24.46 12.44 -12.54
CA HIS A 411 24.68 11.38 -11.58
C HIS A 411 24.13 10.05 -12.10
N ASP A 412 24.91 8.99 -11.91
CA ASP A 412 24.53 7.59 -12.07
C ASP A 412 24.34 6.99 -10.68
N LEU A 413 23.08 6.71 -10.31
CA LEU A 413 22.74 6.24 -8.96
C LEU A 413 23.23 4.81 -8.69
N SER A 414 23.57 4.06 -9.74
CA SER A 414 24.19 2.74 -9.61
C SER A 414 25.62 2.80 -9.08
N ARG A 415 26.28 3.96 -9.20
CA ARG A 415 27.68 4.17 -8.81
C ARG A 415 27.83 4.76 -7.42
N LEU A 416 26.77 4.79 -6.62
CA LEU A 416 26.81 5.29 -5.26
C LEU A 416 27.97 4.66 -4.46
N PRO A 417 28.77 5.48 -3.73
CA PRO A 417 28.64 6.93 -3.55
C PRO A 417 29.22 7.80 -4.70
N ASP A 418 30.14 7.26 -5.50
CA ASP A 418 30.91 7.88 -6.62
C ASP A 418 30.04 8.11 -7.87
N SER A 419 28.97 8.85 -7.66
CA SER A 419 27.85 8.93 -8.60
C SER A 419 28.07 9.88 -9.78
N ILE A 420 29.01 10.84 -9.73
CA ILE A 420 29.17 11.80 -10.83
C ILE A 420 29.69 11.08 -12.08
N ALA A 421 28.82 10.91 -13.08
CA ALA A 421 29.14 10.28 -14.36
C ALA A 421 29.68 11.29 -15.38
N ALA A 422 29.18 12.52 -15.36
CA ALA A 422 29.68 13.63 -16.16
C ALA A 422 29.48 14.96 -15.44
N ILE A 423 30.38 15.91 -15.71
CA ILE A 423 30.29 17.28 -15.21
C ILE A 423 30.86 18.23 -16.26
N ALA A 424 30.21 19.37 -16.42
CA ALA A 424 30.68 20.46 -17.26
C ALA A 424 30.46 21.80 -16.54
N GLY A 425 31.53 22.59 -16.40
CA GLY A 425 31.59 23.75 -15.50
C GLY A 425 32.50 23.46 -14.30
N ASP A 426 32.77 24.49 -13.49
CA ASP A 426 33.75 24.45 -12.40
C ASP A 426 33.27 25.09 -11.09
N LEU A 427 31.96 25.38 -11.00
CA LEU A 427 31.36 26.17 -9.90
C LEU A 427 31.48 25.51 -8.52
N THR A 428 31.36 24.18 -8.44
CA THR A 428 31.43 23.44 -7.17
C THR A 428 32.77 22.73 -6.96
N HIS A 429 33.69 22.83 -7.93
CA HIS A 429 34.98 22.14 -7.93
C HIS A 429 34.92 20.61 -7.80
N ARG A 430 33.74 20.02 -8.05
CA ARG A 430 33.57 18.56 -8.08
C ARG A 430 34.11 17.98 -9.39
N THR A 431 34.36 16.68 -9.41
CA THR A 431 34.94 15.98 -10.57
C THR A 431 34.18 14.70 -10.88
N VAL A 432 34.36 14.17 -12.10
CA VAL A 432 33.81 12.86 -12.48
C VAL A 432 34.36 11.79 -11.53
N GLY A 433 33.47 10.92 -11.04
CA GLY A 433 33.76 9.94 -9.99
C GLY A 433 33.68 10.52 -8.58
N GLY A 434 33.38 11.81 -8.41
CA GLY A 434 33.11 12.40 -7.10
C GLY A 434 31.75 11.98 -6.53
N PRO A 435 31.55 12.21 -5.22
CA PRO A 435 30.31 11.87 -4.55
C PRO A 435 29.16 12.82 -4.91
N MET A 436 27.94 12.40 -4.59
CA MET A 436 26.81 13.33 -4.51
C MET A 436 26.87 14.20 -3.27
N THR A 437 25.99 15.20 -3.24
CA THR A 437 25.80 16.07 -2.07
C THR A 437 25.04 15.35 -0.96
N ASP A 438 25.14 15.87 0.25
CA ASP A 438 24.39 15.38 1.41
C ASP A 438 22.87 15.52 1.23
N LEU A 439 22.42 16.58 0.56
CA LEU A 439 21.02 16.80 0.22
C LEU A 439 20.50 15.67 -0.69
N LEU A 440 21.20 15.40 -1.79
CA LEU A 440 20.81 14.37 -2.75
C LEU A 440 20.85 12.97 -2.14
N LEU A 441 21.87 12.67 -1.33
CA LEU A 441 22.01 11.40 -0.63
C LEU A 441 20.82 11.15 0.33
N GLY A 442 20.42 12.17 1.08
CA GLY A 442 19.25 12.11 1.96
C GLY A 442 17.92 11.93 1.22
N LEU A 443 17.76 12.55 0.04
CA LEU A 443 16.55 12.38 -0.79
C LEU A 443 16.42 10.95 -1.30
N ILE A 444 17.50 10.36 -1.79
CA ILE A 444 17.53 8.96 -2.26
C ILE A 444 17.19 8.01 -1.12
N ARG A 445 17.79 8.21 0.05
CA ARG A 445 17.54 7.37 1.23
C ARG A 445 16.08 7.36 1.69
N ARG A 446 15.41 8.51 1.61
CA ARG A 446 13.99 8.67 1.95
C ARG A 446 13.04 8.13 0.88
N GLY A 447 13.57 7.65 -0.26
CA GLY A 447 12.77 7.23 -1.41
C GLY A 447 12.04 8.39 -2.10
N THR A 448 12.38 9.63 -1.75
CA THR A 448 11.83 10.83 -2.38
C THR A 448 12.63 11.13 -3.63
N THR A 449 12.15 10.64 -4.77
CA THR A 449 12.73 10.92 -6.08
C THR A 449 12.03 12.07 -6.77
N GLN A 450 11.34 12.97 -6.05
CA GLN A 450 10.68 14.13 -6.66
C GLN A 450 11.71 15.16 -7.11
N ASP A 451 11.48 15.76 -8.27
CA ASP A 451 12.37 16.77 -8.82
C ASP A 451 12.39 18.03 -7.93
N LEU A 452 13.57 18.59 -7.70
CA LEU A 452 13.76 19.84 -6.98
C LEU A 452 14.18 20.91 -7.98
N ILE A 453 13.30 21.85 -8.27
CA ILE A 453 13.55 22.85 -9.31
C ILE A 453 13.70 24.23 -8.66
N ASN A 454 14.71 24.97 -9.10
CA ASN A 454 14.91 26.37 -8.77
C ASN A 454 14.97 26.63 -7.25
N TYR A 455 15.85 25.92 -6.54
CA TYR A 455 16.13 26.16 -5.12
C TYR A 455 17.47 26.90 -4.94
N ARG A 456 17.63 27.56 -3.78
CA ARG A 456 18.86 28.29 -3.44
C ARG A 456 19.72 27.52 -2.46
N THR A 457 21.03 27.58 -2.69
CA THR A 457 22.06 27.12 -1.78
C THR A 457 23.34 27.95 -1.95
N ASN A 458 24.45 27.53 -1.35
CA ASN A 458 25.73 28.22 -1.42
C ASN A 458 26.78 27.31 -2.05
N SER A 459 27.57 27.87 -2.97
CA SER A 459 28.77 27.22 -3.50
C SER A 459 29.83 27.01 -2.39
N PRO A 460 30.86 26.17 -2.61
CA PRO A 460 31.92 25.93 -1.62
C PRO A 460 32.63 27.18 -1.08
N ASP A 461 32.70 28.25 -1.88
CA ASP A 461 33.30 29.53 -1.49
C ASP A 461 32.31 30.52 -0.85
N GLY A 462 31.07 30.07 -0.61
CA GLY A 462 30.03 30.83 0.07
C GLY A 462 29.15 31.68 -0.85
N ARG A 463 29.45 31.78 -2.15
CA ARG A 463 28.62 32.58 -3.08
C ARG A 463 27.25 31.91 -3.29
N PRO A 464 26.16 32.69 -3.39
CA PRO A 464 24.82 32.16 -3.62
C PRO A 464 24.73 31.49 -5.00
N ILE A 465 24.16 30.30 -5.04
CA ILE A 465 23.88 29.56 -6.26
C ILE A 465 22.42 29.11 -6.29
N ARG A 466 21.91 29.02 -7.51
CA ARG A 466 20.60 28.48 -7.80
C ARG A 466 20.75 27.12 -8.45
N SER A 467 20.06 26.15 -7.88
CA SER A 467 20.22 24.74 -8.21
C SER A 467 18.91 24.10 -8.63
N SER A 468 18.99 23.11 -9.50
CA SER A 468 17.89 22.21 -9.83
C SER A 468 18.42 20.78 -9.94
N THR A 469 17.66 19.82 -9.41
CA THR A 469 17.93 18.39 -9.46
C THR A 469 16.71 17.70 -10.08
N LEU A 470 16.93 17.12 -11.27
CA LEU A 470 15.90 16.43 -12.04
C LEU A 470 16.21 14.93 -12.03
N PHE A 471 15.32 14.10 -11.48
CA PHE A 471 15.55 12.65 -11.47
C PHE A 471 15.27 12.05 -12.84
N LEU A 472 16.18 11.20 -13.31
CA LEU A 472 16.02 10.41 -14.53
C LEU A 472 15.47 9.05 -14.11
N ARG A 473 14.34 8.66 -14.70
CA ARG A 473 13.63 7.44 -14.36
C ARG A 473 13.59 6.49 -15.55
N ASP A 474 13.65 5.19 -15.27
CA ASP A 474 13.41 4.18 -16.29
C ASP A 474 11.90 4.03 -16.60
N ALA A 475 11.58 3.07 -17.47
CA ALA A 475 10.20 2.79 -17.89
C ALA A 475 9.30 2.32 -16.72
N ASP A 476 9.89 1.80 -15.65
CA ASP A 476 9.20 1.34 -14.45
C ASP A 476 9.06 2.46 -13.40
N GLY A 477 9.53 3.67 -13.72
CA GLY A 477 9.46 4.84 -12.84
C GLY A 477 10.53 4.87 -11.74
N LEU A 478 11.49 3.94 -11.76
CA LEU A 478 12.60 3.89 -10.80
C LEU A 478 13.64 4.94 -11.18
N ALA A 479 14.09 5.73 -10.20
CA ALA A 479 15.16 6.70 -10.43
C ALA A 479 16.50 5.97 -10.65
N ILE A 480 17.07 6.15 -11.83
CA ILE A 480 18.33 5.54 -12.27
C ILE A 480 19.49 6.54 -12.26
N GLY A 481 19.19 7.83 -12.33
CA GLY A 481 20.15 8.92 -12.41
C GLY A 481 19.52 10.24 -11.98
N CYS A 482 20.30 11.31 -11.96
CA CYS A 482 19.75 12.65 -11.91
C CYS A 482 20.63 13.66 -12.66
N LEU A 483 19.99 14.66 -13.27
CA LEU A 483 20.64 15.80 -13.91
C LEU A 483 20.55 16.99 -12.96
N CYS A 484 21.70 17.53 -12.58
CA CYS A 484 21.80 18.70 -11.71
C CYS A 484 22.29 19.90 -12.52
N VAL A 485 21.72 21.08 -12.27
CA VAL A 485 22.16 22.35 -12.85
C VAL A 485 22.38 23.33 -11.71
N ASN A 486 23.57 23.89 -11.63
CA ASN A 486 23.97 24.91 -10.67
C ASN A 486 24.35 26.19 -11.42
N SER A 487 23.81 27.33 -10.99
CA SER A 487 24.07 28.63 -11.59
C SER A 487 24.44 29.64 -10.51
N LEU A 488 25.53 30.38 -10.70
CA LEU A 488 25.89 31.49 -9.84
C LEU A 488 24.80 32.57 -9.89
N GLU A 489 24.30 33.00 -8.73
CA GLU A 489 23.33 34.10 -8.65
C GLU A 489 24.01 35.42 -8.31
N PRO A 490 23.52 36.56 -8.85
CA PRO A 490 23.83 37.87 -8.32
C PRO A 490 23.23 38.04 -6.91
N GLU A 491 23.94 38.74 -6.02
CA GLU A 491 23.53 38.95 -4.61
C GLU A 491 22.16 39.64 -4.41
N ALA A 492 21.52 40.15 -5.46
CA ALA A 492 20.29 40.93 -5.40
C ALA A 492 19.16 40.35 -6.27
N VAL A 493 18.52 39.25 -5.84
CA VAL A 493 17.25 38.78 -6.43
C VAL A 493 16.29 38.23 -5.35
N SER A 494 15.00 38.56 -5.52
CA SER A 494 13.81 38.47 -4.62
C SER A 494 13.62 37.25 -3.67
N ALA A 495 12.73 37.45 -2.69
CA ALA A 495 12.57 36.68 -1.45
C ALA A 495 11.63 35.43 -1.51
N GLU A 496 11.31 34.88 -2.69
CA GLU A 496 10.33 33.77 -2.81
C GLU A 496 10.92 32.42 -3.24
N VAL A 497 12.24 32.27 -3.31
CA VAL A 497 12.89 31.02 -3.75
C VAL A 497 13.17 30.08 -2.56
N PRO A 498 12.80 28.78 -2.61
CA PRO A 498 13.07 27.84 -1.53
C PRO A 498 14.56 27.69 -1.23
N GLN A 499 14.96 27.92 0.02
CA GLN A 499 16.35 27.74 0.48
C GLN A 499 16.58 26.30 0.95
N ARG A 500 17.73 25.73 0.58
CA ARG A 500 18.15 24.38 0.98
C ARG A 500 19.58 24.42 1.51
N GLU A 501 19.81 23.73 2.62
CA GLU A 501 21.16 23.41 3.08
C GLU A 501 21.71 22.26 2.24
N GLU A 502 22.85 22.50 1.59
CA GLU A 502 23.54 21.53 0.74
C GLU A 502 25.04 21.78 0.84
N SER A 503 25.82 20.71 0.95
CA SER A 503 27.27 20.75 0.90
C SER A 503 27.80 20.02 -0.34
N PHE A 504 28.92 20.52 -0.86
CA PHE A 504 29.56 20.01 -2.07
C PHE A 504 30.92 19.39 -1.70
N PRO A 505 30.92 18.16 -1.16
CA PRO A 505 32.15 17.50 -0.75
C PRO A 505 33.03 17.18 -1.98
N PRO A 506 34.36 17.34 -1.88
CA PRO A 506 35.28 17.04 -2.97
C PRO A 506 35.48 15.53 -3.19
N ASP A 507 35.31 14.73 -2.13
CA ASP A 507 35.52 13.28 -2.10
C ASP A 507 34.63 12.59 -1.05
N VAL A 508 34.52 11.27 -1.15
CA VAL A 508 33.67 10.44 -0.27
C VAL A 508 34.08 10.55 1.19
N ASP A 509 35.38 10.59 1.49
CA ASP A 509 35.89 10.68 2.86
C ASP A 509 35.50 12.01 3.52
N SER A 510 35.48 13.09 2.74
CA SER A 510 35.03 14.42 3.18
C SER A 510 33.52 14.45 3.40
N LEU A 511 32.74 13.79 2.55
CA LEU A 511 31.29 13.62 2.77
C LEU A 511 31.02 12.82 4.05
N GLN A 512 31.72 11.69 4.25
CA GLN A 512 31.56 10.86 5.44
C GLN A 512 31.86 11.64 6.72
N ARG A 513 33.01 12.33 6.77
CA ARG A 513 33.39 13.17 7.92
C ARG A 513 32.35 14.26 8.17
N PHE A 514 31.94 14.99 7.13
CA PHE A 514 30.93 16.04 7.24
C PHE A 514 29.61 15.52 7.84
N LEU A 515 29.12 14.38 7.36
CA LEU A 515 27.87 13.78 7.84
C LEU A 515 27.97 13.34 9.31
N VAL A 516 29.10 12.74 9.69
CA VAL A 516 29.36 12.31 11.08
C VAL A 516 29.47 13.52 12.01
N ASP A 517 30.27 14.51 11.66
CA ASP A 517 30.47 15.73 12.46
C ASP A 517 29.14 16.47 12.65
N ARG A 518 28.33 16.57 11.58
CA ARG A 518 26.99 17.16 11.64
C ARG A 518 26.06 16.37 12.56
N ALA A 519 26.05 15.04 12.47
CA ALA A 519 25.20 14.20 13.31
C ALA A 519 25.60 14.26 14.80
N ILE A 520 26.91 14.27 15.11
CA ILE A 520 27.42 14.44 16.46
C ILE A 520 27.08 15.83 17.01
N ALA A 521 27.32 16.88 16.23
CA ALA A 521 27.01 18.25 16.61
C ALA A 521 25.52 18.45 16.90
N LYS A 522 24.65 17.82 16.11
CA LYS A 522 23.18 17.88 16.32
C LYS A 522 22.74 17.20 17.61
N VAL A 523 23.39 16.12 18.01
CA VAL A 523 23.14 15.45 19.31
C VAL A 523 23.69 16.27 20.48
N GLY A 524 24.73 17.08 20.27
CA GLY A 524 25.20 18.07 21.24
C GLY A 524 25.99 17.49 22.43
N VAL A 525 26.47 16.24 22.32
CA VAL A 525 27.24 15.55 23.37
C VAL A 525 28.53 15.00 22.77
N GLN A 526 29.66 15.16 23.46
CA GLN A 526 30.94 14.63 22.99
C GLN A 526 30.96 13.11 23.05
N THR A 527 31.57 12.43 22.06
CA THR A 527 31.55 10.97 21.93
C THR A 527 31.88 10.20 23.23
N PRO A 528 32.90 10.58 24.03
CA PRO A 528 33.24 9.86 25.27
C PRO A 528 32.13 9.92 26.34
N GLU A 529 31.27 10.94 26.29
CA GLU A 529 30.17 11.16 27.24
C GLU A 529 28.83 10.60 26.72
N MET A 530 28.82 10.05 25.50
CA MET A 530 27.60 9.54 24.88
C MET A 530 27.12 8.24 25.55
N LYS A 531 25.88 8.28 26.05
CA LYS A 531 25.13 7.10 26.47
C LYS A 531 24.52 6.40 25.25
N LYS A 532 24.01 5.17 25.44
CA LYS A 532 23.37 4.36 24.38
C LYS A 532 22.40 5.18 23.51
N HIS A 533 21.49 5.92 24.13
CA HIS A 533 20.48 6.69 23.40
C HIS A 533 21.07 7.86 22.60
N HIS A 534 22.17 8.48 23.04
CA HIS A 534 22.88 9.49 22.26
C HIS A 534 23.51 8.87 21.01
N LYS A 535 24.23 7.74 21.16
CA LYS A 535 24.85 7.02 20.03
C LYS A 535 23.79 6.50 19.04
N ALA A 536 22.66 6.00 19.54
CA ALA A 536 21.53 5.61 18.70
C ALA A 536 20.89 6.81 17.97
N ALA A 537 20.83 7.98 18.59
CA ALA A 537 20.38 9.21 17.93
C ALA A 537 21.33 9.65 16.81
N VAL A 538 22.65 9.58 17.01
CA VAL A 538 23.64 9.81 15.93
C VAL A 538 23.43 8.83 14.77
N VAL A 539 23.24 7.55 15.06
CA VAL A 539 22.96 6.53 14.02
C VAL A 539 21.67 6.80 13.27
N ARG A 540 20.62 7.29 13.94
CA ARG A 540 19.37 7.71 13.28
C ARG A 540 19.59 8.86 12.32
N GLU A 541 20.28 9.91 12.76
CA GLU A 541 20.59 11.07 11.92
C GLU A 541 21.42 10.68 10.69
N LEU A 542 22.39 9.79 10.87
CA LEU A 542 23.18 9.24 9.77
C LEU A 542 22.35 8.37 8.82
N ASP A 543 21.44 7.55 9.36
CA ASP A 543 20.54 6.73 8.53
C ASP A 543 19.58 7.59 7.73
N GLU A 544 19.01 8.66 8.29
CA GLU A 544 18.14 9.60 7.57
C GLU A 544 18.90 10.42 6.52
N ALA A 545 20.19 10.71 6.77
CA ALA A 545 21.07 11.38 5.81
C ALA A 545 21.58 10.45 4.69
N GLY A 546 21.25 9.16 4.73
CA GLY A 546 21.69 8.19 3.72
C GLY A 546 23.16 7.77 3.87
N PHE A 547 23.80 8.04 5.00
CA PHE A 547 25.20 7.71 5.26
C PHE A 547 25.53 6.23 5.04
N PHE A 548 24.60 5.34 5.39
CA PHE A 548 24.78 3.88 5.24
C PHE A 548 24.61 3.37 3.81
N LEU A 549 24.35 4.25 2.83
CA LEU A 549 24.45 3.94 1.40
C LEU A 549 25.91 4.02 0.90
N ILE A 550 26.80 4.62 1.68
CA ILE A 550 28.22 4.75 1.38
C ILE A 550 28.95 3.45 1.80
N ARG A 551 29.87 2.97 0.95
CA ARG A 551 30.70 1.79 1.25
C ARG A 551 31.55 2.03 2.50
N ASP A 552 31.74 0.99 3.31
CA ASP A 552 32.55 0.99 4.55
C ASP A 552 32.12 2.03 5.62
N SER A 553 30.94 2.64 5.45
CA SER A 553 30.36 3.63 6.36
C SER A 553 30.19 3.11 7.79
N VAL A 554 29.83 1.83 7.94
CA VAL A 554 29.65 1.17 9.24
C VAL A 554 30.96 1.14 10.03
N ASP A 555 32.08 0.85 9.37
CA ASP A 555 33.39 0.82 10.02
C ASP A 555 33.85 2.22 10.42
N HIS A 556 33.59 3.21 9.54
CA HIS A 556 33.89 4.61 9.80
C HIS A 556 33.15 5.14 11.04
N VAL A 557 31.82 4.97 11.11
CA VAL A 557 31.04 5.46 12.26
C VAL A 557 31.29 4.66 13.53
N ALA A 558 31.58 3.35 13.43
CA ALA A 558 31.94 2.53 14.58
C ALA A 558 33.22 3.06 15.27
N GLY A 559 34.23 3.44 14.49
CA GLY A 559 35.44 4.09 15.00
C GLY A 559 35.17 5.46 15.64
N GLN A 560 34.35 6.29 14.99
CA GLN A 560 34.01 7.63 15.48
C GLN A 560 33.15 7.64 16.74
N LEU A 561 32.32 6.61 16.94
CA LEU A 561 31.47 6.46 18.11
C LEU A 561 32.08 5.60 19.22
N ASP A 562 33.30 5.08 19.02
CA ASP A 562 33.97 4.12 19.93
C ASP A 562 33.04 2.96 20.31
N VAL A 563 32.53 2.26 19.29
CA VAL A 563 31.68 1.08 19.44
C VAL A 563 32.03 0.03 18.38
N THR A 564 31.53 -1.19 18.54
CA THR A 564 31.71 -2.25 17.55
C THR A 564 30.76 -2.07 16.35
N ARG A 565 31.12 -2.64 15.19
CA ARG A 565 30.21 -2.77 14.04
C ARG A 565 28.86 -3.40 14.45
N TYR A 566 28.90 -4.43 15.29
CA TYR A 566 27.72 -5.11 15.81
C TYR A 566 26.78 -4.14 16.55
N THR A 567 27.34 -3.22 17.35
CA THR A 567 26.59 -2.18 18.04
C THR A 567 25.90 -1.21 17.06
N ILE A 568 26.58 -0.83 15.97
CA ILE A 568 25.98 0.01 14.93
C ILE A 568 24.80 -0.69 14.26
N TYR A 569 24.92 -1.99 13.93
CA TYR A 569 23.82 -2.76 13.37
C TYR A 569 22.64 -2.89 14.36
N ASN A 570 22.90 -3.07 15.65
CA ASN A 570 21.84 -3.09 16.65
C ASN A 570 21.10 -1.75 16.71
N TYR A 571 21.81 -0.62 16.68
CA TYR A 571 21.17 0.70 16.64
C TYR A 571 20.39 0.91 15.35
N LEU A 572 20.89 0.43 14.20
CA LEU A 572 20.16 0.49 12.93
C LEU A 572 18.85 -0.31 12.98
N ASN A 573 18.87 -1.51 13.56
CA ASN A 573 17.66 -2.31 13.73
C ASN A 573 16.67 -1.60 14.67
N GLU A 574 17.13 -1.09 15.82
CA GLU A 574 16.30 -0.31 16.76
C GLU A 574 15.70 0.96 16.12
N VAL A 575 16.42 1.59 15.20
CA VAL A 575 15.98 2.81 14.50
C VAL A 575 14.99 2.51 13.37
N ARG A 576 15.17 1.39 12.65
CA ARG A 576 14.36 1.03 11.48
C ARG A 576 13.05 0.31 11.82
N GLY A 577 12.91 -0.19 13.06
CA GLY A 577 11.70 -0.83 13.57
C GLY A 577 11.74 -2.33 13.40
#